data_AF-A0A631RKB8-F1
#
_entry.id   AF-A0A631RKB8-F1
#
_cell.length_a   1.000
_cell.length_b   1.000
_cell.length_c   1.000
_cell.angle_alpha   90.00
_cell.angle_beta   90.00
_cell.angle_gamma   90.00
#
_symmetry.space_group_name_H-M   'P 1'
#
loop_
_entity.id
_entity.type
_entity.pdbx_description
1 polymer ?
#
loop_
_entity_poly.entity_id
_entity_poly.type
_entity_poly.pdbx_seq_one_letter_code
_entity_poly.pdbx_strand_id
1 'polypeptide(L)'
;LGLLTAKAAVGIELYLAKAGVLSSENIIAYIRQLAEQRAERHGALRKMEKGKRSKFLDTMARYVFRDYSLSAASLVTCSSCHGAKLIDAEVFTNKVTYPDGKPPKWVKDTKGISPSDWEVWKSVREQVRVVCKACDGKGHVKNECRCRG
;
A
#
# COMPACT_ATOMS: atom_id res chain seq x y z
N LEU A 1 27.14 20.38 -24.80
CA LEU A 1 25.76 19.84 -24.78
C LEU A 1 25.12 20.20 -23.44
N GLY A 2 24.01 20.93 -23.45
CA GLY A 2 23.47 21.62 -22.28
C GLY A 2 22.73 20.72 -21.28
N LEU A 3 22.55 21.22 -20.06
CA LEU A 3 21.84 20.55 -18.95
C LEU A 3 20.43 20.05 -19.31
N LEU A 4 19.73 20.71 -20.23
CA LEU A 4 18.39 20.33 -20.68
C LEU A 4 18.42 19.05 -21.55
N THR A 5 19.35 18.94 -22.48
CA THR A 5 19.53 17.73 -23.30
C THR A 5 19.91 16.51 -22.44
N ALA A 6 20.71 16.71 -21.38
CA ALA A 6 21.09 15.63 -20.46
C ALA A 6 19.94 15.14 -19.57
N LYS A 7 19.03 16.03 -19.12
CA LYS A 7 17.86 15.64 -18.31
C LYS A 7 16.83 14.84 -19.11
N ALA A 8 16.59 15.21 -20.36
CA ALA A 8 15.67 14.48 -21.24
C ALA A 8 16.20 13.06 -21.55
N ALA A 9 17.52 12.91 -21.76
CA ALA A 9 18.15 11.62 -22.00
C ALA A 9 17.96 10.63 -20.82
N VAL A 10 18.19 11.09 -19.59
CA VAL A 10 18.00 10.25 -18.38
C VAL A 10 16.57 9.73 -18.27
N GLY A 11 15.56 10.57 -18.53
CA GLY A 11 14.15 10.17 -18.43
C GLY A 11 13.76 9.08 -19.43
N ILE A 12 14.25 9.19 -20.68
CA ILE A 12 14.00 8.20 -21.73
C ILE A 12 14.70 6.88 -21.42
N GLU A 13 15.97 6.91 -21.00
CA GLU A 13 16.71 5.70 -20.65
C GLU A 13 16.11 4.98 -19.45
N LEU A 14 15.69 5.72 -18.42
CA LEU A 14 14.94 5.17 -17.28
C LEU A 14 13.68 4.43 -17.73
N TYR A 15 12.90 5.03 -18.64
CA TYR A 15 11.69 4.42 -19.17
C TYR A 15 11.99 3.15 -19.98
N LEU A 16 12.96 3.22 -20.89
CA LEU A 16 13.35 2.07 -21.73
C LEU A 16 13.95 0.92 -20.90
N ALA A 17 14.73 1.23 -19.87
CA ALA A 17 15.25 0.24 -18.95
C ALA A 17 14.14 -0.40 -18.11
N LYS A 18 13.17 0.39 -17.63
CA LYS A 18 11.97 -0.14 -16.95
C LYS A 18 11.13 -1.04 -17.85
N ALA A 19 11.03 -0.72 -19.14
CA ALA A 19 10.33 -1.53 -20.14
C ALA A 19 11.11 -2.79 -20.57
N GLY A 20 12.35 -2.97 -20.11
CA GLY A 20 13.21 -4.09 -20.50
C GLY A 20 13.84 -3.95 -21.90
N VAL A 21 13.73 -2.79 -22.54
CA VAL A 21 14.32 -2.51 -23.85
C VAL A 21 15.82 -2.22 -23.73
N LEU A 22 16.23 -1.54 -22.66
CA LEU A 22 17.63 -1.31 -22.32
C LEU A 22 18.02 -2.09 -21.06
N SER A 23 19.30 -2.44 -20.95
CA SER A 23 19.84 -3.03 -19.73
C SER A 23 19.71 -2.07 -18.54
N SER A 24 19.19 -2.58 -17.42
CA SER A 24 19.14 -1.84 -16.15
C SER A 24 20.54 -1.42 -15.67
N GLU A 25 21.57 -2.22 -15.96
CA GLU A 25 22.95 -1.91 -15.53
C GLU A 25 23.49 -0.64 -16.19
N ASN A 26 23.08 -0.35 -17.43
CA ASN A 26 23.52 0.86 -18.13
C ASN A 26 22.98 2.12 -17.44
N ILE A 27 21.69 2.14 -17.12
CA ILE A 27 21.08 3.31 -16.47
C ILE A 27 21.55 3.44 -15.01
N ILE A 28 21.77 2.32 -14.30
CA ILE A 28 22.33 2.34 -12.95
C ILE A 28 23.76 2.93 -12.97
N ALA A 29 24.60 2.49 -13.91
CA ALA A 29 25.95 3.02 -14.07
C ALA A 29 25.92 4.53 -14.41
N TYR A 30 25.00 4.95 -15.28
CA TYR A 30 24.86 6.36 -15.63
C TYR A 30 24.37 7.22 -14.44
N ILE A 31 23.39 6.75 -13.67
CA ILE A 31 22.94 7.41 -12.42
C ILE A 31 24.11 7.53 -11.44
N ARG A 32 24.90 6.47 -11.26
CA ARG A 32 26.10 6.49 -10.41
C ARG A 32 27.10 7.52 -10.87
N GLN A 33 27.40 7.60 -12.17
CA GLN A 33 28.32 8.60 -12.72
C GLN A 33 27.83 10.03 -12.44
N LEU A 34 26.55 10.31 -12.63
CA LEU A 34 25.95 11.60 -12.30
C LEU A 34 26.03 11.90 -10.79
N ALA A 35 25.84 10.88 -9.95
CA ALA A 35 25.95 11.01 -8.51
C ALA A 35 27.40 11.29 -8.07
N GLU A 36 28.39 10.64 -8.68
CA GLU A 36 29.82 10.88 -8.43
C GLU A 36 30.22 12.31 -8.80
N GLN A 37 29.77 12.83 -9.94
CA GLN A 37 30.00 14.22 -10.35
C GLN A 37 29.39 15.25 -9.37
N ARG A 38 28.31 14.89 -8.68
CA ARG A 38 27.61 15.76 -7.73
C ARG A 38 28.07 15.56 -6.29
N ALA A 39 28.70 14.42 -5.96
CA ALA A 39 29.11 14.06 -4.61
C ALA A 39 30.06 15.10 -3.99
N GLU A 40 30.92 15.73 -4.79
CA GLU A 40 31.86 16.77 -4.33
C GLU A 40 31.16 18.04 -3.81
N ARG A 41 29.90 18.25 -4.19
CA ARG A 41 29.08 19.37 -3.69
C ARG A 41 28.50 19.10 -2.31
N HIS A 42 28.54 17.85 -1.83
CA HIS A 42 27.96 17.46 -0.56
C HIS A 42 29.05 17.17 0.47
N GLY A 43 29.11 17.97 1.53
CA GLY A 43 30.20 17.91 2.53
C GLY A 43 30.41 16.53 3.15
N ALA A 44 29.33 15.78 3.44
CA ALA A 44 29.43 14.43 3.99
C ALA A 44 30.04 13.43 2.99
N LEU A 45 29.63 13.50 1.71
CA LEU A 45 30.14 12.62 0.67
C LEU A 45 31.59 12.97 0.33
N ARG A 46 31.96 14.25 0.33
CA ARG A 46 33.34 14.68 0.11
C ARG A 46 34.30 14.16 1.18
N LYS A 47 33.85 14.08 2.44
CA LYS A 47 34.64 13.55 3.57
C LYS A 47 34.76 12.02 3.56
N MET A 48 33.95 11.32 2.79
CA MET A 48 34.03 9.86 2.69
C MET A 48 35.23 9.42 1.87
N GLU A 49 35.87 8.33 2.31
CA GLU A 49 36.89 7.62 1.55
C GLU A 49 36.37 7.21 0.16
N LYS A 50 37.19 7.40 -0.89
CA LYS A 50 36.79 7.20 -2.30
C LYS A 50 36.14 5.84 -2.56
N GLY A 51 36.71 4.76 -2.00
CA GLY A 51 36.18 3.40 -2.16
C GLY A 51 34.81 3.22 -1.52
N LYS A 52 34.64 3.71 -0.27
CA LYS A 52 33.36 3.66 0.46
C LYS A 52 32.30 4.51 -0.23
N ARG A 53 32.67 5.71 -0.68
CA ARG A 53 31.80 6.63 -1.41
C ARG A 53 31.28 6.00 -2.69
N SER A 54 32.16 5.39 -3.49
CA SER A 54 31.75 4.79 -4.75
C SER A 54 30.79 3.60 -4.54
N LYS A 55 31.04 2.74 -3.54
CA LYS A 55 30.09 1.66 -3.15
C LYS A 55 28.74 2.19 -2.65
N PHE A 56 28.76 3.26 -1.84
CA PHE A 56 27.54 3.91 -1.36
C PHE A 56 26.72 4.49 -2.51
N LEU A 57 27.36 5.22 -3.43
CA LEU A 57 26.68 5.80 -4.59
C LEU A 57 26.17 4.75 -5.58
N ASP A 58 26.90 3.65 -5.76
CA ASP A 58 26.45 2.48 -6.52
C ASP A 58 25.18 1.85 -5.91
N THR A 59 25.15 1.71 -4.59
CA THR A 59 23.98 1.21 -3.86
C THR A 59 22.80 2.16 -4.02
N MET A 60 23.02 3.46 -3.81
CA MET A 60 22.02 4.51 -4.02
C MET A 60 21.46 4.50 -5.44
N ALA A 61 22.30 4.37 -6.46
CA ALA A 61 21.86 4.34 -7.86
C ALA A 61 20.89 3.17 -8.13
N ARG A 62 21.16 1.98 -7.59
CA ARG A 62 20.23 0.84 -7.67
C ARG A 62 18.89 1.14 -6.99
N TYR A 63 18.92 1.74 -5.80
CA TYR A 63 17.69 2.12 -5.10
C TYR A 63 16.89 3.17 -5.87
N VAL A 64 17.54 4.16 -6.48
CA VAL A 64 16.86 5.17 -7.31
C VAL A 64 16.19 4.52 -8.51
N PHE A 65 16.89 3.64 -9.24
CA PHE A 65 16.28 2.94 -10.38
C PHE A 65 15.13 2.03 -9.96
N ARG A 66 15.30 1.32 -8.83
CA ARG A 66 14.23 0.49 -8.25
C ARG A 66 13.02 1.32 -7.88
N ASP A 67 13.21 2.45 -7.20
CA ASP A 67 12.12 3.35 -6.82
C ASP A 67 11.43 3.92 -8.06
N TYR A 68 12.16 4.32 -9.10
CA TYR A 68 11.58 4.70 -10.40
C TYR A 68 10.76 3.56 -11.06
N SER A 69 11.28 2.34 -11.01
CA SER A 69 10.62 1.16 -11.59
C SER A 69 9.32 0.82 -10.86
N LEU A 70 9.29 1.04 -9.55
CA LEU A 70 8.14 0.79 -8.68
C LEU A 70 7.16 1.97 -8.60
N SER A 71 7.61 3.19 -8.87
CA SER A 71 6.80 4.40 -8.69
C SER A 71 5.95 4.74 -9.93
N ALA A 72 4.77 5.28 -9.63
CA ALA A 72 3.79 5.97 -10.46
C ALA A 72 2.71 5.18 -11.22
N ALA A 73 2.99 4.09 -11.94
CA ALA A 73 1.96 3.46 -12.82
C ALA A 73 1.89 1.92 -12.78
N SER A 74 2.82 1.24 -12.10
CA SER A 74 2.76 -0.21 -11.96
C SER A 74 1.71 -0.59 -10.92
N LEU A 75 0.61 -1.14 -11.41
CA LEU A 75 -0.42 -1.75 -10.60
C LEU A 75 -0.09 -3.23 -10.43
N VAL A 76 -0.10 -3.72 -9.20
CA VAL A 76 -0.03 -5.14 -8.89
C VAL A 76 -1.36 -5.59 -8.33
N THR A 77 -1.74 -6.84 -8.65
CA THR A 77 -2.95 -7.45 -8.11
C THR A 77 -2.91 -7.43 -6.59
N CYS A 78 -4.00 -7.01 -5.96
CA CYS A 78 -4.09 -6.96 -4.50
C CYS A 78 -3.91 -8.36 -3.93
N SER A 79 -2.91 -8.56 -3.08
CA SER A 79 -2.63 -9.85 -2.45
C SER A 79 -3.71 -10.29 -1.45
N SER A 80 -4.47 -9.36 -0.88
CA SER A 80 -5.51 -9.68 0.11
C SER A 80 -6.83 -10.17 -0.50
N CYS A 81 -7.19 -9.69 -1.70
CA CYS A 81 -8.42 -10.12 -2.37
C CYS A 81 -8.17 -10.83 -3.70
N HIS A 82 -6.91 -10.99 -4.12
CA HIS A 82 -6.52 -11.58 -5.40
C HIS A 82 -7.26 -11.00 -6.61
N GLY A 83 -7.60 -9.69 -6.57
CA GLY A 83 -8.36 -9.01 -7.61
C GLY A 83 -9.89 -9.07 -7.47
N ALA A 84 -10.42 -9.84 -6.52
CA ALA A 84 -11.87 -10.01 -6.30
C ALA A 84 -12.56 -8.79 -5.68
N LYS A 85 -11.81 -7.80 -5.20
CA LYS A 85 -12.28 -6.52 -4.60
C LYS A 85 -13.03 -6.64 -3.27
N LEU A 86 -13.59 -7.81 -2.98
CA LEU A 86 -14.28 -8.15 -1.74
C LEU A 86 -13.50 -9.24 -1.00
N ILE A 87 -13.66 -9.27 0.33
CA ILE A 87 -13.18 -10.33 1.21
C ILE A 87 -14.33 -10.79 2.11
N ASP A 88 -14.29 -12.05 2.54
CA ASP A 88 -15.23 -12.55 3.52
C ASP A 88 -14.88 -12.02 4.91
N ALA A 89 -15.89 -11.54 5.63
CA ALA A 89 -15.78 -11.09 7.01
C ALA A 89 -16.91 -11.69 7.84
N GLU A 90 -16.59 -12.10 9.06
CA GLU A 90 -17.58 -12.54 10.03
C GLU A 90 -18.08 -11.32 10.79
N VAL A 91 -19.38 -11.05 10.72
CA VAL A 91 -20.04 -9.96 11.44
C VAL A 91 -20.96 -10.55 12.50
N PHE A 92 -20.92 -9.96 13.69
CA PHE A 92 -21.79 -10.31 14.80
C PHE A 92 -22.97 -9.36 14.81
N THR A 93 -24.17 -9.89 14.65
CA THR A 93 -25.41 -9.12 14.78
C THR A 93 -26.19 -9.64 15.98
N ASN A 94 -26.48 -8.76 16.94
CA ASN A 94 -27.37 -9.10 18.05
C ASN A 94 -28.82 -8.96 17.59
N LYS A 95 -29.57 -10.06 17.63
CA LYS A 95 -31.00 -10.09 17.34
C LYS A 95 -31.76 -10.32 18.64
N VAL A 96 -32.76 -9.47 18.89
CA VAL A 96 -33.72 -9.67 19.98
C VAL A 96 -34.85 -10.53 19.45
N THR A 97 -35.16 -11.60 20.16
CA THR A 97 -36.26 -12.51 19.84
C THR A 97 -37.19 -12.66 21.04
N TYR A 98 -38.47 -12.94 20.76
CA TYR A 98 -39.50 -13.15 21.77
C TYR A 98 -40.00 -14.61 21.64
N PRO A 99 -39.26 -15.61 22.15
CA PRO A 99 -39.59 -17.02 21.95
C PRO A 99 -40.97 -17.39 22.48
N ASP A 100 -41.40 -16.77 23.59
CA ASP A 100 -42.70 -16.98 24.23
C ASP A 100 -43.77 -15.95 23.80
N GLY A 101 -43.48 -15.17 22.75
CA GLY A 101 -44.37 -14.11 22.25
C GLY A 101 -44.06 -12.71 22.80
N LYS A 102 -44.60 -11.69 22.13
CA LYS A 102 -44.37 -10.27 22.49
C LYS A 102 -44.95 -9.95 23.88
N PRO A 103 -44.33 -9.03 24.63
CA PRO A 103 -44.83 -8.63 25.95
C PRO A 103 -46.27 -8.11 25.87
N PRO A 104 -47.18 -8.59 26.73
CA PRO A 104 -48.55 -8.07 26.84
C PRO A 104 -48.59 -6.57 27.17
N LYS A 105 -49.65 -5.86 26.75
CA LYS A 105 -49.75 -4.39 26.91
C LYS A 105 -49.69 -3.93 28.38
N TRP A 106 -50.26 -4.71 29.30
CA TRP A 106 -50.36 -4.37 30.73
C TRP A 106 -49.00 -4.35 31.46
N VAL A 107 -47.97 -4.97 30.87
CA VAL A 107 -46.62 -5.02 31.45
C VAL A 107 -46.04 -3.62 31.65
N LYS A 108 -46.39 -2.66 30.79
CA LYS A 108 -45.92 -1.27 30.88
C LYS A 108 -46.41 -0.54 32.14
N ASP A 109 -47.51 -0.99 32.72
CA ASP A 109 -48.19 -0.35 33.84
C ASP A 109 -47.85 -1.02 35.18
N THR A 110 -47.03 -2.09 35.17
CA THR A 110 -46.68 -2.88 36.35
C THR A 110 -45.30 -2.48 36.88
N LYS A 111 -45.18 -2.19 38.18
CA LYS A 111 -43.87 -1.97 38.82
C LYS A 111 -43.18 -3.30 39.07
N GLY A 112 -41.92 -3.42 38.61
CA GLY A 112 -41.06 -4.57 38.87
C GLY A 112 -41.00 -5.63 37.76
N ILE A 113 -41.76 -5.45 36.69
CA ILE A 113 -41.73 -6.30 35.49
C ILE A 113 -41.56 -5.37 34.27
N SER A 114 -40.65 -5.70 33.35
CA SER A 114 -40.35 -4.88 32.19
C SER A 114 -40.61 -5.63 30.88
N PRO A 115 -40.94 -4.94 29.77
CA PRO A 115 -41.01 -5.57 28.45
C PRO A 115 -39.74 -6.32 28.03
N SER A 116 -38.58 -5.92 28.59
CA SER A 116 -37.28 -6.55 28.38
C SER A 116 -37.20 -7.97 28.96
N ASP A 117 -38.06 -8.33 29.91
CA ASP A 117 -38.08 -9.66 30.54
C ASP A 117 -38.56 -10.75 29.55
N TRP A 118 -39.17 -10.35 28.43
CA TRP A 118 -39.56 -11.22 27.32
C TRP A 118 -38.49 -11.30 26.21
N GLU A 119 -37.42 -10.50 26.31
CA GLU A 119 -36.38 -10.41 25.29
C GLU A 119 -35.30 -11.46 25.51
N VAL A 120 -35.10 -12.31 24.50
CA VAL A 120 -33.93 -13.17 24.42
C VAL A 120 -32.98 -12.63 23.38
N TRP A 121 -31.82 -12.18 23.84
CA TRP A 121 -30.73 -11.65 23.03
C TRP A 121 -29.89 -12.81 22.50
N LYS A 122 -29.82 -12.95 21.17
CA LYS A 122 -28.95 -13.93 20.52
C LYS A 122 -27.96 -13.21 19.61
N SER A 123 -26.68 -13.53 19.76
CA SER A 123 -25.65 -13.13 18.82
C SER A 123 -25.64 -14.11 17.65
N VAL A 124 -25.89 -13.59 16.44
CA VAL A 124 -25.83 -14.37 15.21
C VAL A 124 -24.55 -13.99 14.48
N ARG A 125 -23.76 -15.01 14.12
CA ARG A 125 -22.57 -14.84 13.28
C ARG A 125 -22.99 -15.00 11.83
N GLU A 126 -22.78 -13.96 11.03
CA GLU A 126 -23.09 -13.96 9.60
C GLU A 126 -21.80 -13.71 8.82
N GLN A 127 -21.54 -14.56 7.82
CA GLN A 127 -20.44 -14.32 6.88
C GLN A 127 -20.94 -13.36 5.80
N VAL A 128 -20.33 -12.19 5.73
CA VAL A 128 -20.67 -11.16 4.75
C VAL A 128 -19.46 -10.81 3.90
N ARG A 129 -19.70 -10.41 2.65
CA ARG A 129 -18.64 -9.91 1.77
C ARG A 129 -18.48 -8.41 1.98
N VAL A 130 -17.31 -8.00 2.44
CA VAL A 130 -16.98 -6.58 2.65
C VAL A 130 -15.94 -6.12 1.65
N VAL A 131 -15.91 -4.81 1.40
CA VAL A 131 -14.89 -4.19 0.55
C VAL A 131 -13.49 -4.47 1.11
N CYS A 132 -12.59 -4.95 0.25
CA CYS A 132 -11.21 -5.21 0.63
C CYS A 132 -10.54 -3.91 1.04
N LYS A 133 -10.26 -3.75 2.34
CA LYS A 133 -9.62 -2.56 2.91
C LYS A 133 -8.20 -2.33 2.38
N ALA A 134 -7.47 -3.39 2.02
CA ALA A 134 -6.08 -3.28 1.56
C ALA A 134 -5.93 -2.55 0.21
N CYS A 135 -6.92 -2.69 -0.67
CA CYS A 135 -6.98 -2.01 -1.97
C CYS A 135 -8.15 -1.04 -2.12
N ASP A 136 -8.95 -0.84 -1.06
CA ASP A 136 -10.15 0.00 -1.07
C ASP A 136 -11.09 -0.36 -2.24
N GLY A 137 -11.33 -1.66 -2.43
CA GLY A 137 -12.19 -2.18 -3.51
C GLY A 137 -11.63 -2.07 -4.94
N LYS A 138 -10.40 -1.59 -5.13
CA LYS A 138 -9.81 -1.43 -6.49
C LYS A 138 -9.37 -2.75 -7.13
N GLY A 139 -9.09 -3.78 -6.32
CA GLY A 139 -8.57 -5.08 -6.77
C GLY A 139 -7.08 -5.08 -7.13
N HIS A 140 -6.47 -3.90 -7.19
CA HIS A 140 -5.04 -3.70 -7.39
C HIS A 140 -4.50 -2.69 -6.40
N VAL A 141 -3.19 -2.73 -6.16
CA VAL A 141 -2.45 -1.74 -5.39
C VAL A 141 -1.29 -1.21 -6.22
N LYS A 142 -0.87 0.02 -5.96
CA LYS A 142 0.38 0.53 -6.54
C LYS A 142 1.55 -0.31 -6.03
N ASN A 143 2.50 -0.60 -6.91
CA ASN A 143 3.73 -1.34 -6.59
C ASN A 143 4.79 -0.49 -5.89
N GLU A 144 4.45 0.74 -5.51
CA GLU A 144 5.35 1.64 -4.80
C GLU A 144 5.68 1.12 -3.40
N CYS A 145 6.90 1.40 -2.91
CA CYS A 145 7.27 1.04 -1.55
C CYS A 145 6.38 1.79 -0.54
N ARG A 146 5.64 1.05 0.29
CA ARG A 146 4.85 1.62 1.40
C ARG A 146 5.66 1.85 2.68
N CYS A 147 6.98 1.72 2.60
CA CYS A 147 7.92 1.91 3.71
C CYS A 147 7.92 3.34 4.29
N ARG A 148 7.35 4.33 3.56
CA ARG A 148 7.36 5.77 3.89
C ARG A 148 8.77 6.39 3.92
N GLY A 149 9.73 5.79 3.20
CA GLY A 149 11.15 6.15 3.28
C GLY A 149 11.84 5.34 4.37
#